data_AF-A0A8T4L320-F1
#
_entry.id   AF-A0A8T4L320-F1
#
_cell.length_a   1.000
_cell.length_b   1.000
_cell.length_c   1.000
_cell.angle_alpha   90.00
_cell.angle_beta   90.00
_cell.angle_gamma   90.00
#
_symmetry.space_group_name_H-M   'P 1'
#
loop_
_entity.id
_entity.type
_entity.pdbx_description
1 polymer ?
#
loop_
_entity_poly.entity_id
_entity_poly.type
_entity_poly.pdbx_seq_one_letter_code
_entity_poly.pdbx_strand_id
1 'polypeptide(L)'
;MTLPKPRRKRAAWNSFFRQTRIGKTGERLETMKLRTMRMDADEPGNIRPPRTVKAELYRDGKKDPRQNDWRVVPSKRFLRRFWIDELPQLKLLWTKKVRLFGPRLLTERDLRNMPKWFQEMYLETMGPALISLVNGLKTRPKNETELKQAYEVYFKNWKEKPLYTDFKLLVRFGWNWVLGRFRGA
;
A
#
# COMPACT_ATOMS: atom_id res chain seq x y z
N MET A 1 38.51 -25.33 12.12
CA MET A 1 37.30 -25.52 12.93
C MET A 1 36.25 -24.50 12.51
N THR A 2 35.26 -24.91 11.72
CA THR A 2 34.10 -24.07 11.38
C THR A 2 33.11 -24.12 12.55
N LEU A 3 32.85 -22.97 13.18
CA LEU A 3 31.84 -22.88 14.24
C LEU A 3 30.48 -23.38 13.71
N PRO A 4 29.74 -24.23 14.45
CA PRO A 4 28.43 -24.66 14.03
C PRO A 4 27.51 -23.43 13.94
N LYS A 5 26.87 -23.23 12.77
CA LYS A 5 25.85 -22.18 12.61
C LYS A 5 24.79 -22.36 13.70
N PRO A 6 24.44 -21.32 14.47
CA PRO A 6 23.46 -21.45 15.53
C PRO A 6 22.16 -22.02 14.96
N ARG A 7 21.65 -23.10 15.57
CA ARG A 7 20.32 -23.64 15.25
C ARG A 7 19.30 -22.53 15.55
N ARG A 8 18.85 -21.82 14.51
CA ARG A 8 17.77 -20.83 14.63
C ARG A 8 16.57 -21.53 15.26
N LYS A 9 16.24 -21.20 16.50
CA LYS A 9 14.96 -21.57 17.12
C LYS A 9 13.87 -21.12 16.15
N ARG A 10 13.05 -22.04 15.63
CA ARG A 10 11.91 -21.68 14.80
C ARG A 10 10.95 -20.90 15.69
N ALA A 11 10.97 -19.57 15.59
CA ALA A 11 9.92 -18.75 16.18
C ALA A 11 8.57 -19.25 15.67
N ALA A 12 7.56 -19.29 16.54
CA ALA A 12 6.21 -19.68 16.13
C ALA A 12 5.72 -18.72 15.03
N TRP A 13 5.11 -19.25 13.98
CA TRP A 13 4.60 -18.44 12.87
C TRP A 13 3.49 -17.51 13.36
N ASN A 14 3.75 -16.20 13.40
CA ASN A 14 2.71 -15.23 13.67
C ASN A 14 1.92 -14.93 12.38
N SER A 15 0.65 -15.33 12.34
CA SER A 15 -0.26 -15.10 11.22
C SER A 15 -0.55 -13.62 10.95
N PHE A 16 -0.33 -12.75 11.94
CA PHE A 16 -0.44 -11.32 11.79
C PHE A 16 0.92 -10.64 11.74
N PHE A 17 0.97 -9.55 10.99
CA PHE A 17 2.11 -8.66 10.91
C PHE A 17 1.63 -7.23 11.15
N ARG A 18 2.27 -6.55 12.09
CA ARG A 18 1.99 -5.14 12.39
C ARG A 18 3.04 -4.25 11.74
N GLN A 19 2.61 -3.09 11.27
CA GLN A 19 3.53 -2.11 10.72
C GLN A 19 3.12 -0.70 11.10
N THR A 20 4.09 0.12 11.48
CA THR A 20 3.85 1.54 11.71
C THR A 20 3.76 2.27 10.37
N ARG A 21 2.78 3.15 10.26
CA ARG A 21 2.52 4.06 9.14
C ARG A 21 2.42 5.49 9.63
N ILE A 22 2.61 6.42 8.73
CA ILE A 22 2.42 7.84 9.00
C ILE A 22 1.00 8.23 8.62
N GLY A 23 0.34 8.99 9.48
CA GLY A 23 -0.97 9.56 9.26
C GLY A 23 -0.94 11.03 8.83
N LYS A 24 -2.09 11.70 8.96
CA LYS A 24 -2.25 13.11 8.65
C LYS A 24 -1.75 13.96 9.83
N THR A 25 -0.80 14.85 9.58
CA THR A 25 -0.01 15.62 10.58
C THR A 25 1.18 14.88 11.18
N GLY A 26 1.52 13.69 10.67
CA GLY A 26 2.73 12.96 11.05
C GLY A 26 2.56 11.99 12.22
N GLU A 27 1.34 11.82 12.72
CA GLU A 27 0.99 10.85 13.75
C GLU A 27 1.26 9.41 13.30
N ARG A 28 1.63 8.56 14.25
CA ARG A 28 1.89 7.14 13.98
C ARG A 28 0.59 6.35 14.01
N LEU A 29 0.37 5.57 12.96
CA LEU A 29 -0.74 4.63 12.80
C LEU A 29 -0.22 3.20 12.83
N GLU A 30 -0.73 2.38 13.75
CA GLU A 30 -0.48 0.94 13.70
C GLU A 30 -1.41 0.27 12.69
N THR A 31 -0.84 -0.36 11.67
CA THR A 31 -1.58 -1.17 10.71
C THR A 31 -1.33 -2.65 10.95
N MET A 32 -2.29 -3.48 10.59
CA MET A 32 -2.20 -4.93 10.73
C MET A 32 -2.55 -5.58 9.40
N LYS A 33 -1.75 -6.55 8.98
CA LYS A 33 -1.98 -7.39 7.79
C LYS A 33 -1.75 -8.85 8.12
N LEU A 34 -2.27 -9.74 7.28
CA LEU A 34 -1.91 -11.15 7.34
C LEU A 34 -0.46 -11.32 6.88
N ARG A 35 0.30 -12.12 7.62
CA ARG A 35 1.67 -12.45 7.25
C ARG A 35 1.67 -13.34 6.01
N THR A 36 2.20 -12.81 4.92
CA THR A 36 2.38 -13.53 3.65
C THR A 36 3.84 -13.82 3.33
N MET A 37 4.77 -13.16 4.02
CA MET A 37 6.20 -13.33 3.86
C MET A 37 6.81 -14.19 4.97
N ARG A 38 7.94 -14.85 4.68
CA ARG A 38 8.75 -15.55 5.67
C ARG A 38 9.11 -14.65 6.84
N MET A 39 9.33 -15.22 8.03
CA MET A 39 9.63 -14.43 9.24
C MET A 39 10.94 -13.65 9.15
N ASP A 40 11.89 -14.12 8.33
CA ASP A 40 13.18 -13.47 8.10
C ASP A 40 13.14 -12.43 6.96
N ALA A 41 11.98 -12.17 6.35
CA ALA A 41 11.86 -11.27 5.19
C ALA A 41 12.25 -9.81 5.48
N ASP A 42 12.23 -9.42 6.75
CA ASP A 42 12.58 -8.08 7.24
C ASP A 42 14.01 -8.02 7.85
N GLU A 43 14.78 -9.12 7.80
CA GLU A 43 16.19 -9.11 8.21
C GLU A 43 17.04 -8.29 7.22
N PRO A 44 18.10 -7.56 7.66
CA PRO A 44 18.87 -6.66 6.80
C PRO A 44 19.35 -7.24 5.46
N GLY A 45 19.67 -8.54 5.39
CA GLY A 45 20.08 -9.23 4.16
C GLY A 45 18.92 -9.66 3.24
N ASN A 46 17.70 -9.65 3.74
CA ASN A 46 16.49 -10.09 3.05
C ASN A 46 15.55 -8.92 2.71
N ILE A 47 15.82 -7.71 3.22
CA ILE A 47 15.07 -6.50 2.84
C ILE A 47 15.40 -6.19 1.37
N ARG A 48 14.38 -6.24 0.51
CA ARG A 48 14.51 -5.72 -0.84
C ARG A 48 14.80 -4.21 -0.77
N PRO A 49 15.72 -3.66 -1.59
CA PRO A 49 15.89 -2.21 -1.68
C PRO A 49 14.50 -1.56 -1.88
N PRO A 50 14.25 -0.43 -1.20
CA PRO A 50 12.98 0.26 -1.34
C PRO A 50 12.76 0.45 -2.84
N ARG A 51 11.66 -0.10 -3.35
CA ARG A 51 11.21 0.39 -4.63
C ARG A 51 11.00 1.87 -4.45
N THR A 52 11.54 2.67 -5.35
CA THR A 52 11.09 4.05 -5.45
C THR A 52 9.57 3.97 -5.53
N VAL A 53 8.88 4.53 -4.54
CA VAL A 53 7.41 4.49 -4.53
C VAL A 53 6.88 5.16 -5.81
N LYS A 54 7.69 6.04 -6.40
CA LYS A 54 7.59 6.53 -7.78
C LYS A 54 7.36 5.41 -8.82
N ALA A 55 8.06 4.29 -8.77
CA ALA A 55 7.88 3.16 -9.69
C ALA A 55 6.60 2.32 -9.45
N GLU A 56 5.91 2.52 -8.33
CA GLU A 56 4.56 1.98 -8.10
C GLU A 56 3.47 2.97 -8.53
N LEU A 57 3.75 4.27 -8.42
CA LEU A 57 2.88 5.37 -8.82
C LEU A 57 2.83 5.56 -10.36
N TYR A 58 3.99 5.44 -11.02
CA TYR A 58 4.17 5.59 -12.48
C TYR A 58 4.67 4.26 -13.03
N ARG A 59 3.76 3.39 -13.46
CA ARG A 59 4.21 2.17 -14.14
C ARG A 59 3.34 1.83 -15.31
N ASP A 60 3.98 1.82 -16.47
CA ASP A 60 3.48 1.13 -17.65
C ASP A 60 3.25 -0.35 -17.30
N GLY A 61 2.14 -0.91 -17.80
CA GLY A 61 1.79 -2.31 -17.63
C GLY A 61 3.01 -3.20 -17.89
N LYS A 62 3.31 -4.22 -17.07
CA LYS A 62 2.81 -5.55 -17.42
C LYS A 62 2.95 -6.62 -16.33
N LYS A 63 3.66 -6.41 -15.21
CA LYS A 63 3.74 -7.41 -14.15
C LYS A 63 3.64 -6.77 -12.78
N ASP A 64 2.71 -7.29 -11.97
CA ASP A 64 2.76 -7.08 -10.53
C ASP A 64 4.05 -7.72 -10.03
N PRO A 65 5.04 -6.94 -9.61
CA PRO A 65 6.34 -7.54 -9.37
C PRO A 65 6.41 -8.29 -8.03
N ARG A 66 5.28 -8.36 -7.31
CA ARG A 66 5.06 -9.23 -6.16
C ARG A 66 4.90 -10.69 -6.58
N GLN A 67 4.58 -10.96 -7.85
CA GLN A 67 4.43 -12.33 -8.35
C GLN A 67 5.71 -13.16 -8.18
N ASN A 68 6.88 -12.53 -8.23
CA ASN A 68 8.19 -13.18 -8.09
C ASN A 68 8.96 -12.72 -6.84
N ASP A 69 8.29 -12.24 -5.79
CA ASP A 69 8.99 -11.96 -4.53
C ASP A 69 9.27 -13.27 -3.79
N TRP A 70 10.55 -13.68 -3.78
CA TRP A 70 11.02 -14.93 -3.15
C TRP A 70 10.77 -14.98 -1.64
N ARG A 71 10.51 -13.82 -1.01
CA ARG A 71 10.19 -13.72 0.42
C ARG A 71 8.76 -14.12 0.73
N VAL A 72 7.87 -14.10 -0.27
CA VAL A 72 6.47 -14.49 -0.13
C VAL A 72 6.36 -16.01 -0.13
N VAL A 73 5.67 -16.55 0.87
CA VAL A 73 5.39 -17.99 0.93
C VAL A 73 4.49 -18.36 -0.26
N PRO A 74 4.82 -19.38 -1.08
CA PRO A 74 4.07 -19.71 -2.29
C PRO A 74 2.56 -19.89 -2.05
N SER A 75 2.20 -20.60 -0.97
CA SER A 75 0.80 -20.80 -0.57
C SER A 75 0.08 -19.53 -0.12
N LYS A 76 0.77 -18.42 0.10
CA LYS A 76 0.19 -17.13 0.52
C LYS A 76 0.11 -16.11 -0.62
N ARG A 77 0.57 -16.46 -1.83
CA ARG A 77 0.51 -15.58 -3.01
C ARG A 77 -0.92 -15.19 -3.38
N PHE A 78 -1.89 -16.09 -3.21
CA PHE A 78 -3.29 -15.79 -3.49
C PHE A 78 -3.83 -14.68 -2.57
N LEU A 79 -3.39 -14.62 -1.31
CA LEU A 79 -3.81 -13.55 -0.38
C LEU A 79 -3.42 -12.17 -0.91
N ARG A 80 -2.19 -12.01 -1.41
CA ARG A 80 -1.71 -10.74 -2.01
C ARG A 80 -2.36 -10.42 -3.35
N ARG A 81 -2.71 -11.47 -4.13
CA ARG A 81 -3.40 -11.34 -5.43
C ARG A 81 -4.81 -10.79 -5.24
N PHE A 82 -5.53 -11.30 -4.25
CA PHE A 82 -6.91 -10.92 -3.95
C PHE A 82 -7.06 -9.85 -2.87
N TRP A 83 -5.95 -9.27 -2.39
CA TRP A 83 -5.94 -8.25 -1.33
C TRP A 83 -6.47 -8.73 0.03
N ILE A 84 -6.54 -10.05 0.23
CA ILE A 84 -7.04 -10.67 1.45
C ILE A 84 -6.09 -10.38 2.63
N ASP A 85 -4.79 -10.23 2.37
CA ASP A 85 -3.81 -9.93 3.41
C ASP A 85 -3.97 -8.55 4.05
N GLU A 86 -4.59 -7.59 3.36
CA GLU A 86 -4.86 -6.25 3.89
C GLU A 86 -6.26 -6.08 4.48
N LEU A 87 -7.15 -7.09 4.40
CA LEU A 87 -8.47 -7.02 5.03
C LEU A 87 -8.43 -6.63 6.52
N PRO A 88 -7.45 -7.07 7.35
CA PRO A 88 -7.38 -6.62 8.74
C PRO A 88 -7.14 -5.11 8.90
N GLN A 89 -6.73 -4.40 7.85
CA GLN A 89 -6.59 -2.94 7.84
C GLN A 89 -7.94 -2.22 7.67
N LEU A 90 -9.02 -2.90 7.22
CA LEU A 90 -10.35 -2.29 7.07
C LEU A 90 -10.86 -1.66 8.38
N LYS A 91 -10.49 -2.24 9.53
CA LYS A 91 -10.81 -1.69 10.86
C LYS A 91 -10.28 -0.28 11.09
N LEU A 92 -9.25 0.15 10.35
CA LEU A 92 -8.71 1.51 10.44
C LEU A 92 -9.72 2.56 10.00
N LEU A 93 -10.68 2.21 9.14
CA LEU A 93 -11.73 3.13 8.70
C LEU A 93 -12.60 3.59 9.88
N TRP A 94 -12.77 2.77 10.92
CA TRP A 94 -13.50 3.15 12.14
C TRP A 94 -12.78 4.19 12.99
N THR A 95 -11.46 4.34 12.82
CA THR A 95 -10.68 5.34 13.58
C THR A 95 -10.90 6.77 13.09
N LYS A 96 -11.53 6.96 11.92
CA LYS A 96 -11.65 8.24 11.20
C LYS A 96 -10.32 8.94 10.87
N LYS A 97 -9.17 8.29 11.09
CA LYS A 97 -7.83 8.79 10.74
C LYS A 97 -7.40 8.42 9.31
N VAL A 98 -8.08 7.43 8.72
CA VAL A 98 -7.77 6.87 7.40
C VAL A 98 -9.02 6.92 6.54
N ARG A 99 -8.86 7.30 5.27
CA ARG A 99 -9.93 7.35 4.27
C ARG A 99 -10.03 6.04 3.50
N LEU A 100 -11.14 5.81 2.79
CA LEU A 100 -11.26 4.64 1.93
C LEU A 100 -10.36 4.75 0.70
N PHE A 101 -10.47 5.86 -0.04
CA PHE A 101 -9.62 6.18 -1.20
C PHE A 101 -8.76 7.41 -0.95
N GLY A 102 -7.58 7.45 -1.56
CA GLY A 102 -6.65 8.59 -1.44
C GLY A 102 -5.18 8.18 -1.50
N PRO A 103 -4.27 8.99 -0.92
CA PRO A 103 -2.86 8.65 -0.79
C PRO A 103 -2.69 7.40 0.06
N ARG A 104 -1.87 6.45 -0.39
CA ARG A 104 -1.71 5.16 0.30
C ARG A 104 -1.14 5.31 1.72
N LEU A 105 -1.45 4.41 2.65
CA LEU A 105 -0.68 4.25 3.90
C LEU A 105 0.81 4.00 3.62
N LEU A 106 1.68 4.97 3.95
CA LEU A 106 3.13 4.92 3.73
C LEU A 106 3.90 4.77 5.04
N THR A 107 5.06 4.11 5.00
CA THR A 107 6.04 4.24 6.08
C THR A 107 6.66 5.64 6.04
N GLU A 108 7.26 6.06 7.15
CA GLU A 108 7.99 7.33 7.21
C GLU A 108 9.13 7.38 6.18
N ARG A 109 9.82 6.24 5.99
CA ARG A 109 10.85 6.08 4.96
C ARG A 109 10.29 6.28 3.55
N ASP A 110 9.14 5.67 3.26
CA ASP A 110 8.51 5.76 1.94
C ASP A 110 8.02 7.17 1.64
N LEU A 111 7.44 7.85 2.64
CA LEU A 111 6.99 9.23 2.52
C LEU A 111 8.16 10.18 2.24
N ARG A 112 9.30 10.02 2.93
CA ARG A 112 10.52 10.82 2.68
C ARG A 112 11.06 10.70 1.26
N ASN A 113 10.80 9.59 0.57
CA ASN A 113 11.22 9.36 -0.81
C ASN A 113 10.24 9.92 -1.87
N MET A 114 9.13 10.52 -1.43
CA MET A 114 8.15 11.14 -2.32
C MET A 114 8.54 12.57 -2.71
N PRO A 115 8.02 13.09 -3.84
CA PRO A 115 8.11 14.51 -4.14
C PRO A 115 7.52 15.39 -3.02
N LYS A 116 8.07 16.60 -2.81
CA LYS A 116 7.64 17.51 -1.75
C LYS A 116 6.13 17.80 -1.77
N TRP A 117 5.58 18.09 -2.95
CA TRP A 117 4.14 18.34 -3.11
C TRP A 117 3.28 17.16 -2.60
N PHE A 118 3.76 15.92 -2.77
CA PHE A 118 3.05 14.74 -2.30
C PHE A 118 3.14 14.63 -0.78
N GLN A 119 4.31 14.92 -0.21
CA GLN A 119 4.50 14.93 1.25
C GLN A 119 3.59 15.96 1.93
N GLU A 120 3.55 17.19 1.40
CA GLU A 120 2.69 18.29 1.88
C GLU A 120 1.21 17.90 1.77
N MET A 121 0.77 17.46 0.59
CA MET A 121 -0.61 16.97 0.39
C MET A 121 -0.96 15.84 1.36
N TYR A 122 -0.04 14.91 1.61
CA TYR A 122 -0.24 13.78 2.51
C TYR A 122 -0.42 14.24 3.96
N LEU A 123 0.49 15.06 4.46
CA LEU A 123 0.56 15.45 5.87
C LEU A 123 -0.48 16.51 6.22
N GLU A 124 -0.76 17.45 5.32
CA GLU A 124 -1.54 18.64 5.65
C GLU A 124 -2.99 18.55 5.14
N THR A 125 -3.17 17.91 3.98
CA THR A 125 -4.44 18.00 3.26
C THR A 125 -5.26 16.71 3.38
N MET A 126 -4.76 15.62 2.81
CA MET A 126 -5.57 14.42 2.56
C MET A 126 -5.45 13.36 3.66
N GLY A 127 -4.26 13.19 4.23
CA GLY A 127 -3.97 12.04 5.06
C GLY A 127 -3.86 10.73 4.28
N PRO A 128 -3.67 9.61 5.00
CA PRO A 128 -3.64 8.29 4.43
C PRO A 128 -5.02 7.77 4.05
N ALA A 129 -5.01 6.83 3.11
CA ALA A 129 -6.14 6.02 2.71
C ALA A 129 -5.76 4.54 2.64
N LEU A 130 -6.77 3.70 2.86
CA LEU A 130 -6.64 2.26 2.81
C LEU A 130 -6.38 1.76 1.38
N ILE A 131 -7.18 2.25 0.43
CA ILE A 131 -7.04 1.94 -0.99
C ILE A 131 -6.39 3.14 -1.68
N SER A 132 -5.27 2.88 -2.36
CA SER A 132 -4.61 3.93 -3.14
C SER A 132 -5.51 4.42 -4.27
N LEU A 133 -5.60 5.74 -4.46
CA LEU A 133 -6.40 6.37 -5.52
C LEU A 133 -6.19 5.72 -6.89
N VAL A 134 -4.94 5.41 -7.24
CA VAL A 134 -4.56 4.84 -8.55
C VAL A 134 -5.24 3.50 -8.86
N ASN A 135 -5.72 2.76 -7.85
CA ASN A 135 -6.43 1.50 -8.05
C ASN A 135 -7.91 1.71 -8.40
N GLY A 136 -8.48 2.88 -8.12
CA GLY A 136 -9.86 3.27 -8.51
C GLY A 136 -9.94 4.12 -9.79
N LEU A 137 -8.79 4.49 -10.38
CA LEU A 137 -8.75 5.25 -11.63
C LEU A 137 -9.01 4.37 -12.86
N LYS A 138 -9.57 4.98 -13.91
CA LYS A 138 -9.75 4.33 -15.22
C LYS A 138 -8.40 4.09 -15.91
N THR A 139 -7.54 5.10 -15.86
CA THR A 139 -6.19 5.09 -16.44
C THR A 139 -5.21 5.42 -15.34
N ARG A 140 -4.10 4.67 -15.27
CA ARG A 140 -3.05 4.96 -14.32
C ARG A 140 -2.23 6.15 -14.81
N PRO A 141 -1.85 7.09 -13.91
CA PRO A 141 -0.91 8.13 -14.22
C PRO A 141 0.42 7.55 -14.71
N LYS A 142 0.95 8.13 -15.80
CA LYS A 142 2.23 7.73 -16.39
C LYS A 142 3.42 8.53 -15.87
N ASN A 143 3.16 9.71 -15.33
CA ASN A 143 4.16 10.65 -14.85
C ASN A 143 3.63 11.43 -13.64
N GLU A 144 4.52 12.21 -13.03
CA GLU A 144 4.25 12.97 -11.81
C GLU A 144 3.14 14.00 -11.98
N THR A 145 3.11 14.68 -13.12
CA THR A 145 2.08 15.67 -13.47
C THR A 145 0.69 15.05 -13.51
N GLU A 146 0.52 13.92 -14.22
CA GLU A 146 -0.75 13.20 -14.30
C GLU A 146 -1.22 12.71 -12.93
N LEU A 147 -0.30 12.30 -12.05
CA LEU A 147 -0.66 11.85 -10.71
C LEU A 147 -1.11 13.02 -9.84
N LYS A 148 -0.39 14.14 -9.88
CA LYS A 148 -0.77 15.35 -9.16
C LYS A 148 -2.15 15.82 -9.59
N GLN A 149 -2.40 15.90 -10.91
CA GLN A 149 -3.71 16.25 -11.47
C GLN A 149 -4.80 15.26 -11.03
N ALA A 150 -4.51 13.96 -10.99
CA ALA A 150 -5.47 12.96 -10.53
C ALA A 150 -5.87 13.17 -9.05
N TYR A 151 -4.91 13.52 -8.18
CA TYR A 151 -5.19 13.86 -6.78
C TYR A 151 -5.97 15.17 -6.65
N GLU A 152 -5.62 16.21 -7.41
CA GLU A 152 -6.33 17.49 -7.40
C GLU A 152 -7.79 17.32 -7.82
N VAL A 153 -8.05 16.61 -8.93
CA VAL A 153 -9.40 16.31 -9.42
C VAL A 153 -10.17 15.45 -8.41
N TYR A 154 -9.52 14.42 -7.84
CA TYR A 154 -10.13 13.61 -6.80
C TYR A 154 -10.55 14.47 -5.60
N PHE A 155 -9.67 15.34 -5.14
CA PHE A 155 -9.92 16.14 -3.95
C PHE A 155 -11.00 17.17 -4.14
N LYS A 156 -11.03 17.83 -5.30
CA LYS A 156 -12.11 18.75 -5.68
C LYS A 156 -13.46 18.04 -5.63
N ASN A 157 -13.59 16.90 -6.32
CA ASN A 157 -14.82 16.13 -6.34
C ASN A 157 -15.21 15.60 -4.95
N TRP A 158 -14.23 15.17 -4.16
CA TRP A 158 -14.47 14.66 -2.82
C TRP A 158 -14.92 15.76 -1.85
N LYS A 159 -14.41 16.98 -1.97
CA LYS A 159 -14.89 18.13 -1.18
C LYS A 159 -16.35 18.44 -1.46
N GLU A 160 -16.76 18.36 -2.73
CA GLU A 160 -18.14 18.63 -3.13
C GLU A 160 -19.09 17.47 -2.76
N LYS A 161 -18.70 16.22 -3.06
CA LYS A 161 -19.53 15.02 -2.90
C LYS A 161 -18.68 13.83 -2.43
N PRO A 162 -18.33 13.76 -1.13
CA PRO A 162 -17.36 12.79 -0.62
C PRO A 162 -17.83 11.34 -0.80
N LEU A 163 -19.06 11.03 -0.40
CA LEU A 163 -19.63 9.68 -0.47
C LEU A 163 -19.77 9.19 -1.92
N TYR A 164 -20.27 10.05 -2.80
CA TYR A 164 -20.43 9.71 -4.22
C TYR A 164 -19.08 9.51 -4.92
N THR A 165 -18.09 10.35 -4.60
CA THR A 165 -16.75 10.23 -5.17
C THR A 165 -16.10 8.91 -4.78
N ASP A 166 -16.13 8.55 -3.50
CA ASP A 166 -15.57 7.29 -3.01
C ASP A 166 -16.38 6.08 -3.51
N PHE A 167 -17.71 6.16 -3.60
CA PHE A 167 -18.53 5.09 -4.19
C PHE A 167 -18.19 4.84 -5.66
N LYS A 168 -18.03 5.90 -6.45
CA LYS A 168 -17.64 5.82 -7.86
C LYS A 168 -16.25 5.18 -8.02
N LEU A 169 -15.32 5.47 -7.10
CA LEU A 169 -14.01 4.81 -7.07
C LEU A 169 -14.11 3.35 -6.64
N LEU A 170 -15.00 3.02 -5.69
CA LEU A 170 -15.22 1.65 -5.23
C LEU A 170 -15.76 0.75 -6.34
N VAL A 171 -16.75 1.21 -7.10
CA VAL A 171 -17.30 0.47 -8.26
C VAL A 171 -16.20 0.22 -9.29
N ARG A 172 -15.39 1.25 -9.60
CA ARG A 172 -14.27 1.12 -10.54
C ARG A 172 -13.17 0.22 -10.02
N PHE A 173 -12.87 0.28 -8.73
CA PHE A 173 -11.94 -0.60 -8.07
C PHE A 173 -12.38 -2.06 -8.21
N GLY A 174 -13.66 -2.37 -7.92
CA GLY A 174 -14.24 -3.70 -8.11
C GLY A 174 -14.14 -4.16 -9.56
N TRP A 175 -14.47 -3.29 -10.52
CA TRP A 175 -14.33 -3.60 -11.95
C TRP A 175 -12.87 -3.88 -12.36
N ASN A 176 -11.93 -3.06 -11.89
CA ASN A 176 -10.49 -3.26 -12.12
C ASN A 176 -9.98 -4.56 -11.49
N TRP A 177 -10.55 -4.96 -10.34
CA TRP A 177 -10.22 -6.21 -9.66
C TRP A 177 -10.69 -7.43 -10.47
N VAL A 178 -11.93 -7.41 -10.98
CA VAL A 178 -12.49 -8.46 -11.86
C VAL A 178 -11.66 -8.60 -13.14
N LEU A 179 -11.24 -7.49 -13.75
CA LEU A 179 -10.39 -7.49 -14.95
C LEU A 179 -8.91 -7.84 -14.68
N GLY A 180 -8.52 -8.15 -13.44
CA GLY A 180 -7.13 -8.43 -13.07
C GLY A 180 -6.17 -7.25 -13.22
N ARG A 181 -6.71 -6.02 -13.31
CA ARG A 181 -5.96 -4.75 -13.41
C ARG A 181 -5.56 -4.20 -12.04
N PHE A 182 -6.03 -4.84 -10.98
CA PHE A 182 -5.64 -4.53 -9.61
C PHE A 182 -4.17 -4.89 -9.35
N ARG A 183 -3.46 -3.98 -8.69
CA ARG A 183 -2.14 -4.23 -8.11
C ARG A 183 -2.19 -3.80 -6.66
N GLY A 184 -2.19 -4.78 -5.77
CA GLY A 184 -2.17 -4.56 -4.33
C GLY A 184 -0.80 -4.14 -3.81
N ALA A 185 -0.71 -4.14 -2.49
CA ALA A 185 0.45 -3.94 -1.63
C ALA A 185 1.65 -4.85 -1.83
#